data_AF-A0A833LHF6-F1
#
_entry.id   AF-A0A833LHF6-F1
#
_cell.length_a   1.000
_cell.length_b   1.000
_cell.length_c   1.000
_cell.angle_alpha   90.00
_cell.angle_beta   90.00
_cell.angle_gamma   90.00
#
_symmetry.space_group_name_H-M   'P 1'
#
loop_
_entity.id
_entity.type
_entity.pdbx_description
1 polymer ?
#
loop_
_entity_poly.entity_id
_entity_poly.type
_entity_poly.pdbx_seq_one_letter_code
_entity_poly.pdbx_strand_id
1 'polypeptide(L)'
;MTNAIEHFSRHRVDNTTLQVMADTQLDLARLVDEEQAVIRQYAHAGRWPHRRVNLFVLEDLKPLVSQIKNVSAMSSVVADDIDRRPMVNVYDAADLTECAVFVNRSALEEDGVWRDGVALRALLAHEHGHPLAENATVHAARALSVDLAIGDGASTKGAAQVLHLLADRLCLHAPQEVFANETAIRAGFGDALFHLDSGVVEKARLGVAARASLVRRLDEQTRDGELTAERAAALLLVGDLQAHLPLALETAPFFRAGHLQQGEALEAALFRGVLTDLDAAAMRLYEEFRDHYLRLREDFTPAEMRTWAADALGFLAHALEASNLPVQFELVQPGSAKAKRRQSRPGRAAVNHDGRLP
;
A
#
# COMPACT_ATOMS: atom_id res chain seq x y z
N MET A 1 23.50 -13.59 -13.67
CA MET A 1 23.00 -14.02 -14.99
C MET A 1 22.18 -12.87 -15.52
N THR A 2 22.45 -12.39 -16.73
CA THR A 2 21.62 -11.36 -17.38
C THR A 2 20.28 -12.01 -17.74
N ASN A 3 19.19 -11.64 -17.06
CA ASN A 3 17.84 -11.98 -17.52
C ASN A 3 17.66 -11.34 -18.89
N ALA A 4 17.79 -12.14 -19.96
CA ALA A 4 17.54 -11.68 -21.30
C ALA A 4 16.04 -11.46 -21.45
N ILE A 5 15.64 -10.39 -22.17
CA ILE A 5 14.23 -10.22 -22.56
C ILE A 5 13.89 -11.41 -23.47
N GLU A 6 12.98 -12.26 -23.01
CA GLU A 6 12.55 -13.46 -23.75
C GLU A 6 11.37 -13.17 -24.68
N HIS A 7 10.58 -12.14 -24.36
CA HIS A 7 9.44 -11.72 -25.16
C HIS A 7 9.40 -10.20 -25.34
N PHE A 8 9.12 -9.77 -26.56
CA PHE A 8 8.81 -8.39 -26.90
C PHE A 8 7.62 -8.34 -27.86
N SER A 9 6.59 -7.57 -27.53
CA SER A 9 5.49 -7.26 -28.44
C SER A 9 5.09 -5.80 -28.38
N ARG A 10 4.48 -5.32 -29.47
CA ARG A 10 4.01 -3.95 -29.60
C ARG A 10 2.59 -3.95 -30.16
N HIS A 11 1.70 -3.24 -29.48
CA HIS A 11 0.30 -3.13 -29.83
C HIS A 11 -0.08 -1.66 -30.00
N ARG A 12 -0.95 -1.37 -30.97
CA ARG A 12 -1.53 -0.03 -31.14
C ARG A 12 -2.97 -0.07 -30.62
N VAL A 13 -3.26 0.77 -29.63
CA VAL A 13 -4.59 0.93 -29.04
C VAL A 13 -4.94 2.41 -29.12
N ASP A 14 -5.89 2.76 -29.99
CA ASP A 14 -6.24 4.15 -30.30
C ASP A 14 -5.00 5.02 -30.58
N ASN A 15 -4.75 6.02 -29.73
CA ASN A 15 -3.63 6.93 -29.84
C ASN A 15 -2.37 6.49 -29.05
N THR A 16 -2.40 5.31 -28.44
CA THR A 16 -1.37 4.81 -27.52
C THR A 16 -0.63 3.62 -28.08
N THR A 17 0.68 3.58 -27.82
CA THR A 17 1.52 2.42 -28.11
C THR A 17 1.75 1.64 -26.83
N LEU A 18 1.26 0.41 -26.77
CA LEU A 18 1.56 -0.53 -25.69
C LEU A 18 2.78 -1.37 -26.10
N GLN A 19 3.84 -1.33 -25.29
CA GLN A 19 5.02 -2.17 -25.43
C GLN A 19 5.05 -3.17 -24.29
N VAL A 20 5.23 -4.45 -24.59
CA VAL A 20 5.24 -5.52 -23.60
C VAL A 20 6.59 -6.19 -23.66
N MET A 21 7.26 -6.26 -22.52
CA MET A 21 8.59 -6.86 -22.34
C MET A 21 8.50 -7.88 -21.23
N ALA A 22 8.91 -9.12 -21.47
CA ALA A 22 8.93 -10.15 -20.43
C ALA A 22 10.26 -10.89 -20.38
N ASP A 23 10.66 -11.29 -19.18
CA ASP A 23 11.83 -12.13 -18.94
C ASP A 23 11.50 -13.63 -18.88
N THR A 24 10.29 -14.00 -19.31
CA THR A 24 9.80 -15.38 -19.34
C THR A 24 9.01 -15.67 -20.63
N GLN A 25 9.16 -16.88 -21.18
CA GLN A 25 8.30 -17.41 -22.23
C GLN A 25 6.93 -17.84 -21.68
N LEU A 26 6.01 -16.90 -21.58
CA LEU A 26 4.64 -17.13 -21.11
C LEU A 26 3.59 -16.70 -22.12
N ASP A 27 2.40 -17.29 -21.99
CA ASP A 27 1.21 -16.76 -22.65
C ASP A 27 0.76 -15.49 -21.94
N LEU A 28 1.08 -14.35 -22.55
CA LEU A 28 0.73 -13.01 -22.06
C LEU A 28 -0.58 -12.50 -22.67
N ALA A 29 -1.27 -13.27 -23.50
CA ALA A 29 -2.42 -12.79 -24.27
C ALA A 29 -3.49 -12.17 -23.37
N ARG A 30 -3.85 -12.83 -22.26
CA ARG A 30 -4.82 -12.30 -21.30
C ARG A 30 -4.38 -10.97 -20.69
N LEU A 31 -3.13 -10.88 -20.19
CA LEU A 31 -2.63 -9.65 -19.58
C LEU A 31 -2.66 -8.50 -20.59
N VAL A 32 -2.24 -8.78 -21.83
CA VAL A 32 -2.27 -7.80 -22.91
C VAL A 32 -3.70 -7.39 -23.24
N ASP A 33 -4.64 -8.33 -23.34
CA ASP A 33 -6.05 -8.02 -23.64
C ASP A 33 -6.68 -7.14 -22.55
N GLU A 34 -6.42 -7.45 -21.28
CA GLU A 34 -6.90 -6.65 -20.15
C GLU A 34 -6.27 -5.24 -20.13
N GLU A 35 -4.97 -5.13 -20.39
CA GLU A 35 -4.30 -3.84 -20.50
C GLU A 35 -4.86 -3.00 -21.65
N GLN A 36 -5.08 -3.60 -22.82
CA GLN A 36 -5.71 -2.89 -23.94
C GLN A 36 -7.15 -2.47 -23.61
N ALA A 37 -7.90 -3.26 -22.84
CA ALA A 37 -9.24 -2.88 -22.37
C ALA A 37 -9.18 -1.67 -21.42
N VAL A 38 -8.20 -1.63 -20.52
CA VAL A 38 -7.99 -0.50 -19.62
C VAL A 38 -7.68 0.78 -20.38
N ILE A 39 -6.74 0.71 -21.34
CA ILE A 39 -6.37 1.84 -22.20
C ILE A 39 -7.59 2.40 -22.92
N ARG A 40 -8.38 1.53 -23.58
CA ARG A 40 -9.59 1.95 -24.33
C ARG A 40 -10.61 2.64 -23.43
N GLN A 41 -10.85 2.09 -22.24
CA GLN A 41 -11.85 2.61 -21.31
C GLN A 41 -11.44 4.00 -20.78
N TYR A 42 -10.19 4.17 -20.34
CA TYR A 42 -9.71 5.50 -19.92
C TYR A 42 -9.66 6.50 -21.09
N ALA A 43 -9.29 6.05 -22.29
CA ALA A 43 -9.30 6.89 -23.48
C ALA A 43 -10.72 7.35 -23.83
N HIS A 44 -11.70 6.44 -23.75
CA HIS A 44 -13.12 6.77 -23.93
C HIS A 44 -13.64 7.75 -22.88
N ALA A 45 -13.20 7.61 -21.62
CA ALA A 45 -13.51 8.55 -20.55
C ALA A 45 -12.84 9.93 -20.71
N GLY A 46 -12.00 10.12 -21.73
CA GLY A 46 -11.29 11.39 -21.99
C GLY A 46 -10.17 11.69 -21.00
N ARG A 47 -9.71 10.67 -20.26
CA ARG A 47 -8.75 10.82 -19.15
C ARG A 47 -7.37 10.24 -19.46
N TRP A 48 -7.09 9.85 -20.70
CA TRP A 48 -5.87 9.12 -21.04
C TRP A 48 -4.78 10.03 -21.67
N PRO A 49 -3.71 10.38 -20.93
CA PRO A 49 -2.63 11.25 -21.42
C PRO A 49 -1.52 10.45 -22.13
N HIS A 50 -1.44 9.14 -21.89
CA HIS A 50 -0.29 8.33 -22.27
C HIS A 50 -0.24 8.08 -23.79
N ARG A 51 0.87 8.48 -24.41
CA ARG A 51 1.22 8.10 -25.79
C ARG A 51 1.92 6.74 -25.84
N ARG A 52 2.62 6.37 -24.76
CA ARG A 52 3.30 5.09 -24.61
C ARG A 52 3.03 4.49 -23.23
N VAL A 53 2.68 3.21 -23.21
CA VAL A 53 2.70 2.38 -22.00
C VAL A 53 3.73 1.27 -22.21
N ASN A 54 4.61 1.09 -21.24
CA ASN A 54 5.58 0.00 -21.20
C ASN A 54 5.17 -0.95 -20.07
N LEU A 55 4.87 -2.20 -20.43
CA LEU A 55 4.51 -3.26 -19.50
C LEU A 55 5.69 -4.22 -19.37
N PHE A 56 6.35 -4.20 -18.22
CA PHE A 56 7.47 -5.08 -17.88
C PHE A 56 6.96 -6.24 -17.03
N VAL A 57 6.85 -7.43 -17.63
CA VAL A 57 6.38 -8.64 -16.95
C VAL A 57 7.58 -9.42 -16.45
N LEU A 58 7.77 -9.41 -15.14
CA LEU A 58 8.92 -10.03 -14.49
C LEU A 58 8.47 -11.18 -13.61
N GLU A 59 9.35 -12.16 -13.45
CA GLU A 59 9.15 -13.24 -12.47
C GLU A 59 8.96 -12.68 -11.05
N ASP A 60 9.83 -11.75 -10.66
CA ASP A 60 9.80 -10.98 -9.43
C ASP A 60 10.37 -9.56 -9.65
N LEU A 61 10.23 -8.67 -8.66
CA LEU A 61 10.68 -7.27 -8.77
C LEU A 61 12.11 -7.03 -8.26
N LYS A 62 12.87 -8.08 -7.93
CA LYS A 62 14.26 -7.93 -7.47
C LYS A 62 15.15 -7.15 -8.44
N PRO A 63 15.03 -7.29 -9.78
CA PRO A 63 15.80 -6.49 -10.72
C PRO A 63 15.51 -4.99 -10.58
N LEU A 64 14.22 -4.61 -10.47
CA LEU A 64 13.80 -3.23 -10.26
C LEU A 64 14.33 -2.68 -8.93
N VAL A 65 14.16 -3.45 -7.85
CA VAL A 65 14.67 -3.09 -6.52
C VAL A 65 16.19 -2.86 -6.54
N SER A 66 16.95 -3.72 -7.23
CA SER A 66 18.40 -3.56 -7.37
C SER A 66 18.77 -2.28 -8.13
N GLN A 67 18.03 -1.92 -9.19
CA GLN A 67 18.28 -0.69 -9.94
C GLN A 67 17.98 0.55 -9.09
N ILE A 68 16.86 0.56 -8.38
CA ILE A 68 16.48 1.70 -7.52
C ILE A 68 17.50 1.89 -6.39
N LYS A 69 17.98 0.80 -5.77
CA LYS A 69 19.05 0.84 -4.74
C LYS A 69 20.36 1.42 -5.26
N ASN A 70 20.67 1.23 -6.55
CA ASN A 70 21.88 1.76 -7.16
C ASN A 70 21.76 3.24 -7.54
N VAL A 71 20.54 3.71 -7.83
CA VAL A 71 20.27 5.10 -8.26
C VAL A 71 19.91 6.00 -7.07
N SER A 72 19.36 5.44 -6.00
CA SER A 72 18.87 6.19 -4.85
C SER A 72 19.30 5.53 -3.53
N ALA A 73 19.56 6.34 -2.51
CA ALA A 73 19.76 5.88 -1.14
C ALA A 73 18.40 5.51 -0.49
N MET A 74 17.64 4.62 -1.14
CA MET A 74 16.36 4.14 -0.65
C MET A 74 16.58 3.24 0.57
N SER A 75 15.70 3.34 1.57
CA SER A 75 15.80 2.47 2.75
C SER A 75 15.51 1.01 2.35
N SER A 76 16.11 0.05 3.07
CA SER A 76 15.87 -1.39 2.82
C SER A 76 14.39 -1.77 2.95
N VAL A 77 13.65 -1.04 3.77
CA VAL A 77 12.25 -1.30 4.08
C VAL A 77 11.33 -0.99 2.91
N VAL A 78 11.56 0.15 2.24
CA VAL A 78 10.81 0.53 1.03
C VAL A 78 11.12 -0.44 -0.11
N ALA A 79 12.36 -0.93 -0.17
CA ALA A 79 12.75 -1.95 -1.13
C ALA A 79 12.07 -3.31 -0.89
N ASP A 80 11.91 -3.72 0.37
CA ASP A 80 11.23 -4.98 0.72
C ASP A 80 9.72 -4.90 0.47
N ASP A 81 9.12 -3.71 0.60
CA ASP A 81 7.72 -3.47 0.23
C ASP A 81 7.51 -3.61 -1.29
N ILE A 82 8.37 -2.97 -2.09
CA ILE A 82 8.33 -3.05 -3.56
C ILE A 82 8.45 -4.49 -4.05
N ASP A 83 9.35 -5.30 -3.47
CA ASP A 83 9.59 -6.68 -3.91
C ASP A 83 8.35 -7.58 -3.83
N ARG A 84 7.41 -7.24 -2.94
CA ARG A 84 6.18 -8.01 -2.70
C ARG A 84 4.95 -7.44 -3.42
N ARG A 85 5.06 -6.27 -4.03
CA ARG A 85 3.91 -5.67 -4.73
C ARG A 85 3.58 -6.47 -5.99
N PRO A 86 2.28 -6.69 -6.28
CA PRO A 86 1.85 -7.36 -7.50
C PRO A 86 2.13 -6.53 -8.75
N MET A 87 2.02 -5.20 -8.65
CA MET A 87 2.38 -4.26 -9.70
C MET A 87 2.98 -2.98 -9.11
N VAL A 88 3.80 -2.30 -9.91
CA VAL A 88 4.35 -0.99 -9.58
C VAL A 88 4.34 -0.12 -10.83
N ASN A 89 3.65 1.02 -10.76
CA ASN A 89 3.73 2.05 -11.78
C ASN A 89 4.87 3.04 -11.52
N VAL A 90 5.67 3.32 -12.55
CA VAL A 90 6.69 4.37 -12.59
C VAL A 90 6.36 5.34 -13.73
N TYR A 91 6.26 6.61 -13.39
CA TYR A 91 5.92 7.68 -14.33
C TYR A 91 6.59 9.01 -13.90
N ASP A 92 6.70 9.94 -14.86
CA ASP A 92 7.11 11.32 -14.57
C ASP A 92 5.88 12.18 -14.27
N ALA A 93 5.75 12.66 -13.04
CA ALA A 93 4.62 13.52 -12.67
C ALA A 93 4.58 14.86 -13.43
N ALA A 94 5.70 15.28 -14.04
CA ALA A 94 5.75 16.48 -14.90
C ALA A 94 5.37 16.17 -16.36
N ASP A 95 5.47 14.92 -16.80
CA ASP A 95 5.16 14.48 -18.16
C ASP A 95 4.50 13.09 -18.15
N LEU A 96 3.17 13.10 -18.17
CA LEU A 96 2.37 11.88 -18.19
C LEU A 96 2.27 11.24 -19.59
N THR A 97 3.08 11.64 -20.59
CA THR A 97 2.99 11.04 -21.93
C THR A 97 3.52 9.60 -21.99
N GLU A 98 4.37 9.19 -21.04
CA GLU A 98 4.86 7.82 -20.92
C GLU A 98 4.61 7.27 -19.51
N CYS A 99 4.28 5.98 -19.43
CA CYS A 99 4.08 5.26 -18.18
C CYS A 99 4.71 3.87 -18.28
N ALA A 100 5.31 3.40 -17.19
CA ALA A 100 5.92 2.07 -17.09
C ALA A 100 5.30 1.29 -15.93
N VAL A 101 4.64 0.18 -16.24
CA VAL A 101 4.05 -0.73 -15.26
C VAL A 101 4.94 -1.97 -15.16
N PHE A 102 5.46 -2.21 -13.96
CA PHE A 102 6.23 -3.41 -13.64
C PHE A 102 5.30 -4.42 -12.97
N VAL A 103 5.20 -5.59 -13.55
CA VAL A 103 4.32 -6.67 -13.13
C VAL A 103 5.15 -7.75 -12.43
N ASN A 104 4.77 -8.08 -11.20
CA ASN A 104 5.35 -9.16 -10.41
C ASN A 104 4.50 -10.41 -10.59
N ARG A 105 4.93 -11.32 -11.47
CA ARG A 105 4.16 -12.52 -11.78
C ARG A 105 3.97 -13.40 -10.55
N SER A 106 5.02 -13.62 -9.77
CA SER A 106 4.97 -14.49 -8.59
C SER A 106 3.97 -13.97 -7.56
N ALA A 107 3.99 -12.66 -7.28
CA ALA A 107 3.03 -12.05 -6.35
C ALA A 107 1.60 -12.10 -6.89
N LEU A 108 1.37 -11.85 -8.19
CA LEU A 108 0.04 -11.99 -8.79
C LEU A 108 -0.50 -13.43 -8.75
N GLU A 109 0.37 -14.43 -8.87
CA GLU A 109 -0.03 -15.84 -8.74
C GLU A 109 -0.35 -16.21 -7.29
N GLU A 110 0.47 -15.78 -6.34
CA GLU A 110 0.22 -15.95 -4.90
C GLU A 110 -1.11 -15.29 -4.50
N ASP A 111 -1.39 -14.12 -5.05
CA ASP A 111 -2.63 -13.40 -4.81
C ASP A 111 -3.83 -13.94 -5.59
N GLY A 112 -3.64 -14.91 -6.48
CA GLY A 112 -4.70 -15.45 -7.34
C GLY A 112 -5.17 -14.52 -8.45
N VAL A 113 -4.59 -13.32 -8.58
CA VAL A 113 -4.95 -12.29 -9.56
C VAL A 113 -4.49 -12.67 -10.96
N TRP A 114 -3.34 -13.35 -11.10
CA TRP A 114 -2.76 -13.67 -12.41
C TRP A 114 -3.76 -14.37 -13.34
N ARG A 115 -4.62 -15.24 -12.78
CA ARG A 115 -5.59 -16.06 -13.51
C ARG A 115 -6.98 -15.44 -13.61
N ASP A 116 -7.22 -14.35 -12.92
CA ASP A 116 -8.52 -13.68 -12.83
C ASP A 116 -8.48 -12.38 -13.65
N GLY A 117 -9.08 -12.41 -14.84
CA GLY A 117 -9.07 -11.26 -15.75
C GLY A 117 -9.77 -10.02 -15.18
N VAL A 118 -10.77 -10.19 -14.31
CA VAL A 118 -11.49 -9.07 -13.68
C VAL A 118 -10.60 -8.40 -12.64
N ALA A 119 -9.97 -9.20 -11.76
CA ALA A 119 -9.03 -8.70 -10.77
C ALA A 119 -7.79 -8.06 -11.43
N LEU A 120 -7.29 -8.67 -12.52
CA LEU A 120 -6.16 -8.13 -13.28
C LEU A 120 -6.50 -6.78 -13.92
N ARG A 121 -7.67 -6.66 -14.54
CA ARG A 121 -8.17 -5.39 -15.08
C ARG A 121 -8.30 -4.33 -14.00
N ALA A 122 -8.83 -4.70 -12.84
CA ALA A 122 -8.97 -3.78 -11.71
C ALA A 122 -7.62 -3.23 -11.25
N LEU A 123 -6.63 -4.11 -11.08
CA LEU A 123 -5.29 -3.72 -10.65
C LEU A 123 -4.59 -2.84 -11.70
N LEU A 124 -4.66 -3.19 -12.99
CA LEU A 124 -4.14 -2.34 -14.06
C LEU A 124 -4.83 -0.97 -14.09
N ALA A 125 -6.15 -0.94 -13.91
CA ALA A 125 -6.90 0.31 -13.84
C ALA A 125 -6.49 1.18 -12.66
N HIS A 126 -6.26 0.57 -11.49
CA HIS A 126 -5.73 1.23 -10.30
C HIS A 126 -4.32 1.80 -10.54
N GLU A 127 -3.41 0.99 -11.10
CA GLU A 127 -2.03 1.43 -11.38
C GLU A 127 -1.99 2.61 -12.35
N HIS A 128 -2.81 2.60 -13.40
CA HIS A 128 -2.99 3.75 -14.29
C HIS A 128 -3.72 4.91 -13.62
N GLY A 129 -4.52 4.65 -12.59
CA GLY A 129 -5.12 5.68 -11.73
C GLY A 129 -4.08 6.54 -11.02
N HIS A 130 -2.92 5.99 -10.66
CA HIS A 130 -1.84 6.72 -9.97
C HIS A 130 -1.36 8.00 -10.69
N PRO A 131 -0.90 7.94 -11.96
CA PRO A 131 -0.51 9.16 -12.69
C PRO A 131 -1.67 10.11 -12.92
N LEU A 132 -2.89 9.57 -13.11
CA LEU A 132 -4.10 10.38 -13.36
C LEU A 132 -4.60 11.09 -12.10
N ALA A 133 -4.22 10.59 -10.93
CA ALA A 133 -4.55 11.13 -9.62
C ALA A 133 -3.58 12.22 -9.14
N GLU A 134 -2.55 12.58 -9.92
CA GLU A 134 -1.62 13.65 -9.56
C GLU A 134 -2.35 15.00 -9.50
N ASN A 135 -2.46 15.54 -8.28
CA ASN A 135 -3.14 16.81 -7.98
C ASN A 135 -2.40 17.55 -6.85
N ALA A 136 -2.89 18.74 -6.48
CA ALA A 136 -2.23 19.59 -5.49
C ALA A 136 -2.09 18.88 -4.13
N THR A 137 -3.10 18.11 -3.72
CA THR A 137 -3.09 17.34 -2.48
C THR A 137 -2.04 16.23 -2.49
N VAL A 138 -1.94 15.45 -3.56
CA VAL A 138 -0.91 14.40 -3.70
C VAL A 138 0.49 15.00 -3.68
N HIS A 139 0.72 16.11 -4.40
CA HIS A 139 2.00 16.81 -4.36
C HIS A 139 2.33 17.36 -2.96
N ALA A 140 1.35 17.94 -2.27
CA ALA A 140 1.51 18.42 -0.91
C ALA A 140 1.84 17.29 0.07
N ALA A 141 1.22 16.12 -0.08
CA ALA A 141 1.48 14.94 0.75
C ALA A 141 2.92 14.42 0.56
N ARG A 142 3.42 14.36 -0.69
CA ARG A 142 4.80 13.96 -1.00
C ARG A 142 5.87 14.90 -0.45
N ALA A 143 5.50 16.14 -0.11
CA ALA A 143 6.40 17.10 0.55
C ALA A 143 6.49 16.90 2.07
N LEU A 144 5.84 15.87 2.61
CA LEU A 144 5.84 15.50 4.02
C LEU A 144 6.50 14.13 4.23
N SER A 145 6.85 13.85 5.48
CA SER A 145 7.31 12.55 5.96
C SER A 145 6.95 12.41 7.43
N VAL A 146 6.73 11.19 7.90
CA VAL A 146 6.41 10.90 9.31
C VAL A 146 7.71 10.61 10.07
N ASP A 147 7.95 11.26 11.20
CA ASP A 147 8.92 10.81 12.21
C ASP A 147 8.16 10.17 13.38
N LEU A 148 8.75 9.16 13.99
CA LEU A 148 8.16 8.41 15.10
C LEU A 148 9.11 8.42 16.30
N ALA A 149 8.58 8.77 17.46
CA ALA A 149 9.20 8.54 18.76
C ALA A 149 8.29 7.64 19.59
N ILE A 150 8.85 6.59 20.17
CA ILE A 150 8.14 5.67 21.05
C ILE A 150 8.71 5.85 22.45
N GLY A 151 7.86 5.91 23.47
CA GLY A 151 8.31 6.02 24.87
C GLY A 151 9.25 4.88 25.29
N ASP A 152 10.10 5.14 26.29
CA ASP A 152 11.19 4.26 26.75
C ASP A 152 10.76 2.85 27.25
N GLY A 153 9.46 2.54 27.27
CA GLY A 153 8.92 1.24 27.69
C GLY A 153 8.70 0.21 26.58
N ALA A 154 8.77 0.58 25.29
CA ALA A 154 8.20 -0.24 24.20
C ALA A 154 9.17 -0.63 23.07
N SER A 155 10.48 -0.63 23.32
CA SER A 155 11.49 -0.94 22.29
C SER A 155 11.53 -2.43 21.90
N THR A 156 10.58 -2.89 21.09
CA THR A 156 10.86 -3.86 20.04
C THR A 156 10.99 -3.08 18.73
N LYS A 157 12.21 -2.98 18.19
CA LYS A 157 12.50 -2.23 16.95
C LYS A 157 11.53 -2.56 15.79
N GLY A 158 11.03 -3.80 15.74
CA GLY A 158 10.05 -4.25 14.76
C GLY A 158 8.70 -3.52 14.85
N ALA A 159 8.11 -3.38 16.04
CA ALA A 159 6.83 -2.69 16.21
C ALA A 159 6.93 -1.20 15.81
N ALA A 160 8.05 -0.56 16.14
CA ALA A 160 8.30 0.83 15.74
C ALA A 160 8.34 1.00 14.22
N GLN A 161 9.01 0.08 13.54
CA GLN A 161 9.10 0.08 12.09
C GLN A 161 7.74 -0.14 11.45
N VAL A 162 6.97 -1.12 11.94
CA VAL A 162 5.60 -1.39 11.47
C VAL A 162 4.71 -0.16 11.65
N LEU A 163 4.72 0.46 12.82
CA LEU A 163 3.92 1.65 13.10
C LEU A 163 4.31 2.84 12.24
N HIS A 164 5.59 3.04 11.99
CA HIS A 164 6.06 4.09 11.09
C HIS A 164 5.55 3.87 9.65
N LEU A 165 5.68 2.65 9.12
CA LEU A 165 5.17 2.31 7.78
C LEU A 165 3.65 2.43 7.69
N LEU A 166 2.94 1.99 8.71
CA LEU A 166 1.48 2.09 8.77
C LEU A 166 1.04 3.55 8.78
N ALA A 167 1.66 4.38 9.62
CA ALA A 167 1.37 5.81 9.69
C ALA A 167 1.66 6.51 8.35
N ASP A 168 2.80 6.22 7.73
CA ASP A 168 3.18 6.76 6.43
C ASP A 168 2.18 6.35 5.34
N ARG A 169 1.81 5.06 5.28
CA ARG A 169 0.80 4.55 4.34
C ARG A 169 -0.56 5.22 4.53
N LEU A 170 -1.09 5.22 5.76
CA LEU A 170 -2.44 5.70 6.04
C LEU A 170 -2.59 7.22 6.01
N CYS A 171 -1.49 7.97 6.18
CA CYS A 171 -1.55 9.44 6.32
C CYS A 171 -0.89 10.21 5.18
N LEU A 172 0.12 9.66 4.49
CA LEU A 172 0.85 10.39 3.45
C LEU A 172 0.69 9.76 2.07
N HIS A 173 0.65 8.42 1.97
CA HIS A 173 0.36 7.74 0.70
C HIS A 173 -1.14 7.65 0.40
N ALA A 174 -1.97 7.58 1.44
CA ALA A 174 -3.43 7.43 1.32
C ALA A 174 -4.11 8.37 0.31
N PRO A 175 -3.77 9.68 0.20
CA PRO A 175 -4.41 10.54 -0.80
C PRO A 175 -4.24 10.02 -2.23
N GLN A 176 -3.04 9.56 -2.60
CA GLN A 176 -2.77 9.05 -3.94
C GLN A 176 -3.58 7.78 -4.23
N GLU A 177 -3.58 6.82 -3.29
CA GLU A 177 -4.32 5.56 -3.39
C GLU A 177 -5.84 5.81 -3.52
N VAL A 178 -6.38 6.69 -2.67
CA VAL A 178 -7.81 7.04 -2.67
C VAL A 178 -8.21 7.70 -3.98
N PHE A 179 -7.42 8.66 -4.49
CA PHE A 179 -7.72 9.33 -5.75
C PHE A 179 -7.52 8.43 -6.97
N ALA A 180 -6.54 7.51 -6.95
CA ALA A 180 -6.34 6.54 -8.01
C ALA A 180 -7.53 5.58 -8.14
N ASN A 181 -7.97 5.00 -7.02
CA ASN A 181 -9.17 4.18 -6.97
C ASN A 181 -10.42 4.98 -7.38
N GLU A 182 -10.59 6.21 -6.86
CA GLU A 182 -11.71 7.08 -7.24
C GLU A 182 -11.72 7.36 -8.75
N THR A 183 -10.56 7.64 -9.34
CA THR A 183 -10.39 7.87 -10.79
C THR A 183 -10.78 6.65 -11.59
N ALA A 184 -10.32 5.47 -11.19
CA ALA A 184 -10.65 4.21 -11.84
C ALA A 184 -12.16 3.89 -11.75
N ILE A 185 -12.78 4.06 -10.58
CA ILE A 185 -14.22 3.85 -10.40
C ILE A 185 -15.01 4.80 -11.32
N ARG A 186 -14.68 6.10 -11.31
CA ARG A 186 -15.32 7.12 -12.16
C ARG A 186 -15.11 6.88 -13.66
N ALA A 187 -14.02 6.20 -14.04
CA ALA A 187 -13.75 5.80 -15.42
C ALA A 187 -14.52 4.54 -15.84
N GLY A 188 -15.29 3.91 -14.94
CA GLY A 188 -16.13 2.74 -15.23
C GLY A 188 -15.55 1.41 -14.77
N PHE A 189 -14.49 1.41 -13.96
CA PHE A 189 -13.91 0.18 -13.39
C PHE A 189 -14.48 -0.21 -12.02
N GLY A 190 -15.58 0.41 -11.58
CA GLY A 190 -16.19 0.16 -10.27
C GLY A 190 -16.46 -1.32 -9.99
N ASP A 191 -17.05 -2.05 -10.94
CA ASP A 191 -17.33 -3.49 -10.76
C ASP A 191 -16.06 -4.34 -10.68
N ALA A 192 -15.03 -3.99 -11.45
CA ALA A 192 -13.76 -4.70 -11.43
C ALA A 192 -13.02 -4.48 -10.11
N LEU A 193 -12.95 -3.23 -9.64
CA LEU A 193 -12.39 -2.90 -8.33
C LEU A 193 -13.17 -3.57 -7.21
N PHE A 194 -14.50 -3.52 -7.24
CA PHE A 194 -15.31 -4.17 -6.22
C PHE A 194 -15.04 -5.69 -6.14
N HIS A 195 -14.82 -6.34 -7.29
CA HIS A 195 -14.42 -7.75 -7.35
C HIS A 195 -13.04 -8.00 -6.72
N LEU A 196 -12.04 -7.18 -7.07
CA LEU A 196 -10.69 -7.25 -6.48
C LEU A 196 -10.75 -7.07 -4.96
N ASP A 197 -11.43 -6.02 -4.50
CA ASP A 197 -11.51 -5.63 -3.09
C ASP A 197 -12.32 -6.64 -2.27
N SER A 198 -13.35 -7.24 -2.87
CA SER A 198 -14.07 -8.36 -2.25
C SER A 198 -13.13 -9.55 -1.99
N GLY A 199 -12.22 -9.83 -2.93
CA GLY A 199 -11.17 -10.83 -2.76
C GLY A 199 -10.19 -10.48 -1.64
N VAL A 200 -9.81 -9.20 -1.54
CA VAL A 200 -8.95 -8.70 -0.45
C VAL A 200 -9.63 -8.86 0.91
N VAL A 201 -10.91 -8.48 1.03
CA VAL A 201 -11.69 -8.65 2.26
C VAL A 201 -11.85 -10.13 2.64
N GLU A 202 -12.08 -11.01 1.66
CA GLU A 202 -12.15 -12.45 1.91
C GLU A 202 -10.81 -13.02 2.41
N LYS A 203 -9.68 -12.60 1.82
CA LYS A 203 -8.35 -12.96 2.34
C LYS A 203 -8.14 -12.45 3.76
N ALA A 204 -8.55 -11.21 4.06
CA ALA A 204 -8.48 -10.65 5.40
C ALA A 204 -9.31 -11.49 6.39
N ARG A 205 -10.53 -11.90 6.01
CA ARG A 205 -11.39 -12.81 6.78
C ARG A 205 -10.72 -14.15 7.07
N LEU A 206 -10.07 -14.75 6.07
CA LEU A 206 -9.30 -15.98 6.26
C LEU A 206 -8.08 -15.76 7.19
N GLY A 207 -7.44 -14.60 7.08
CA GLY A 207 -6.31 -14.20 7.93
C GLY A 207 -6.66 -14.06 9.41
N VAL A 208 -7.89 -13.65 9.74
CA VAL A 208 -8.38 -13.58 11.13
C VAL A 208 -8.30 -14.94 11.83
N ALA A 209 -8.48 -16.07 11.12
CA ALA A 209 -8.32 -17.39 11.72
C ALA A 209 -6.89 -17.65 12.23
N ALA A 210 -5.87 -17.05 11.60
CA ALA A 210 -4.48 -17.13 12.05
C ALA A 210 -4.21 -16.31 13.32
N ARG A 211 -5.09 -15.35 13.67
CA ARG A 211 -4.98 -14.51 14.87
C ARG A 211 -4.93 -15.35 16.15
N ALA A 212 -5.72 -16.41 16.25
CA ALA A 212 -5.70 -17.31 17.41
C ALA A 212 -4.31 -17.94 17.66
N SER A 213 -3.56 -18.24 16.60
CA SER A 213 -2.19 -18.74 16.73
C SER A 213 -1.20 -17.64 17.17
N LEU A 214 -1.41 -16.38 16.75
CA LEU A 214 -0.63 -15.26 17.25
C LEU A 214 -0.89 -15.02 18.75
N VAL A 215 -2.16 -15.01 19.17
CA VAL A 215 -2.56 -14.88 20.57
C VAL A 215 -1.90 -15.96 21.43
N ARG A 216 -1.99 -17.23 21.03
CA ARG A 216 -1.34 -18.34 21.77
C ARG A 216 0.17 -18.15 21.93
N ARG A 217 0.88 -17.73 20.87
CA ARG A 217 2.33 -17.48 20.93
C ARG A 217 2.67 -16.33 21.89
N LEU A 218 1.90 -15.25 21.85
CA LEU A 218 2.10 -14.11 22.76
C LEU A 218 1.79 -14.48 24.21
N ASP A 219 0.80 -15.34 24.45
CA ASP A 219 0.47 -15.87 25.77
C ASP A 219 1.57 -16.80 26.31
N GLU A 220 2.17 -17.62 25.44
CA GLU A 220 3.33 -18.46 25.77
C GLU A 220 4.52 -17.60 26.18
N GLN A 221 4.90 -16.62 25.36
CA GLN A 221 5.99 -15.69 25.68
C GLN A 221 5.73 -14.89 26.97
N THR A 222 4.47 -14.58 27.26
CA THR A 222 4.08 -13.91 28.50
C THR A 222 4.23 -14.84 29.71
N ARG A 223 3.83 -16.11 29.58
CA ARG A 223 4.00 -17.14 30.62
C ARG A 223 5.46 -17.45 30.88
N ASP A 224 6.29 -17.44 29.84
CA ASP A 224 7.73 -17.67 29.92
C ASP A 224 8.50 -16.45 30.44
N GLY A 225 7.81 -15.31 30.65
CA GLY A 225 8.40 -14.08 31.18
C GLY A 225 9.20 -13.27 30.16
N GLU A 226 9.16 -13.64 28.87
CA GLU A 226 9.82 -12.91 27.78
C GLU A 226 9.09 -11.61 27.44
N LEU A 227 7.76 -11.58 27.63
CA LEU A 227 6.90 -10.41 27.42
C LEU A 227 6.04 -10.13 28.67
N THR A 228 5.67 -8.87 28.86
CA THR A 228 4.59 -8.52 29.78
C THR A 228 3.25 -8.64 29.06
N ALA A 229 2.17 -8.89 29.80
CA ALA A 229 0.81 -8.95 29.23
C ALA A 229 0.45 -7.66 28.47
N GLU A 230 0.86 -6.51 28.99
CA GLU A 230 0.68 -5.20 28.34
C GLU A 230 1.39 -5.13 26.98
N ARG A 231 2.63 -5.62 26.89
CA ARG A 231 3.39 -5.64 25.64
C ARG A 231 2.82 -6.63 24.63
N ALA A 232 2.38 -7.80 25.09
CA ALA A 232 1.69 -8.77 24.24
C ALA A 232 0.42 -8.18 23.64
N ALA A 233 -0.41 -7.51 24.46
CA ALA A 233 -1.62 -6.83 23.99
C ALA A 233 -1.31 -5.73 22.97
N ALA A 234 -0.29 -4.91 23.24
CA ALA A 234 0.15 -3.86 22.31
C ALA A 234 0.64 -4.43 20.96
N LEU A 235 1.42 -5.53 20.96
CA LEU A 235 1.86 -6.18 19.73
C LEU A 235 0.71 -6.78 18.94
N LEU A 236 -0.27 -7.38 19.62
CA LEU A 236 -1.47 -7.89 18.99
C LEU A 236 -2.27 -6.76 18.32
N LEU A 237 -2.46 -5.64 19.02
CA LEU A 237 -3.12 -4.47 18.46
C LEU A 237 -2.36 -3.95 17.23
N VAL A 238 -1.04 -3.76 17.31
CA VAL A 238 -0.23 -3.31 16.15
C VAL A 238 -0.41 -4.25 14.95
N GLY A 239 -0.45 -5.57 15.19
CA GLY A 239 -0.73 -6.56 14.16
C GLY A 239 -2.13 -6.40 13.54
N ASP A 240 -3.16 -6.27 14.37
CA ASP A 240 -4.54 -6.05 13.93
C ASP A 240 -4.65 -4.76 13.11
N LEU A 241 -4.03 -3.66 13.56
CA LEU A 241 -4.04 -2.38 12.85
C LEU A 241 -3.32 -2.46 11.51
N GLN A 242 -2.13 -3.10 11.46
CA GLN A 242 -1.37 -3.27 10.24
C GLN A 242 -2.14 -4.08 9.19
N ALA A 243 -2.82 -5.14 9.61
CA ALA A 243 -3.52 -6.04 8.71
C ALA A 243 -4.82 -5.45 8.14
N HIS A 244 -5.51 -4.59 8.92
CA HIS A 244 -6.91 -4.27 8.63
C HIS A 244 -7.21 -2.79 8.39
N LEU A 245 -6.44 -1.86 8.96
CA LEU A 245 -6.68 -0.42 8.68
C LEU A 245 -6.50 -0.04 7.20
N PRO A 246 -5.54 -0.61 6.43
CA PRO A 246 -5.41 -0.30 5.02
C PRO A 246 -6.68 -0.58 4.20
N LEU A 247 -7.60 -1.41 4.67
CA LEU A 247 -8.87 -1.69 3.98
C LEU A 247 -9.78 -0.47 3.88
N ALA A 248 -9.54 0.58 4.68
CA ALA A 248 -10.23 1.86 4.53
C ALA A 248 -9.85 2.57 3.21
N LEU A 249 -8.67 2.28 2.64
CA LEU A 249 -8.24 2.78 1.33
C LEU A 249 -9.00 2.10 0.18
N GLU A 250 -9.53 0.90 0.40
CA GLU A 250 -10.31 0.17 -0.60
C GLU A 250 -11.79 0.57 -0.58
N THR A 251 -12.36 0.88 0.60
CA THR A 251 -13.80 1.22 0.70
C THR A 251 -14.10 2.69 0.47
N ALA A 252 -13.27 3.60 1.00
CA ALA A 252 -13.51 5.05 0.90
C ALA A 252 -13.69 5.55 -0.55
N PRO A 253 -12.93 5.07 -1.56
CA PRO A 253 -13.09 5.49 -2.94
C PRO A 253 -14.50 5.24 -3.53
N PHE A 254 -15.18 4.14 -3.16
CA PHE A 254 -16.54 3.87 -3.63
C PHE A 254 -17.53 4.92 -3.16
N PHE A 255 -17.46 5.30 -1.88
CA PHE A 255 -18.31 6.35 -1.33
C PHE A 255 -18.04 7.69 -1.99
N ARG A 256 -16.76 8.05 -2.19
CA ARG A 256 -16.37 9.29 -2.88
C ARG A 256 -16.85 9.33 -4.32
N ALA A 257 -16.78 8.21 -5.03
CA ALA A 257 -17.24 8.08 -6.41
C ALA A 257 -18.78 8.01 -6.54
N GLY A 258 -19.52 7.86 -5.43
CA GLY A 258 -20.99 7.73 -5.43
C GLY A 258 -21.49 6.29 -5.63
N HIS A 259 -20.60 5.31 -5.57
CA HIS A 259 -20.90 3.87 -5.68
C HIS A 259 -21.27 3.28 -4.31
N LEU A 260 -22.30 3.86 -3.68
CA LEU A 260 -22.66 3.58 -2.28
C LEU A 260 -22.93 2.09 -2.01
N GLN A 261 -23.68 1.43 -2.89
CA GLN A 261 -24.02 0.02 -2.73
C GLN A 261 -22.79 -0.90 -2.65
N GLN A 262 -21.77 -0.62 -3.47
CA GLN A 262 -20.52 -1.40 -3.49
C GLN A 262 -19.71 -1.12 -2.23
N GLY A 263 -19.58 0.15 -1.83
CA GLY A 263 -18.92 0.54 -0.59
C GLY A 263 -19.58 -0.10 0.64
N GLU A 264 -20.90 -0.02 0.75
CA GLU A 264 -21.67 -0.64 1.85
C GLU A 264 -21.56 -2.17 1.85
N ALA A 265 -21.51 -2.82 0.69
CA ALA A 265 -21.33 -4.27 0.61
C ALA A 265 -19.95 -4.71 1.10
N LEU A 266 -18.88 -3.99 0.73
CA LEU A 266 -17.52 -4.23 1.21
C LEU A 266 -17.45 -4.01 2.73
N GLU A 267 -17.97 -2.90 3.24
CA GLU A 267 -18.02 -2.64 4.68
C GLU A 267 -18.82 -3.73 5.42
N ALA A 268 -19.99 -4.09 4.93
CA ALA A 268 -20.79 -5.12 5.58
C ALA A 268 -20.09 -6.48 5.64
N ALA A 269 -19.33 -6.86 4.60
CA ALA A 269 -18.48 -8.05 4.62
C ALA A 269 -17.33 -7.91 5.61
N LEU A 270 -16.64 -6.76 5.62
CA LEU A 270 -15.52 -6.46 6.50
C LEU A 270 -15.93 -6.49 7.99
N PHE A 271 -17.02 -5.83 8.35
CA PHE A 271 -17.49 -5.78 9.74
C PHE A 271 -17.90 -7.17 10.24
N ARG A 272 -18.67 -7.91 9.43
CA ARG A 272 -19.15 -9.25 9.82
C ARG A 272 -18.05 -10.31 9.87
N GLY A 273 -17.05 -10.22 8.98
CA GLY A 273 -16.04 -11.26 8.82
C GLY A 273 -14.69 -10.94 9.45
N VAL A 274 -14.41 -9.68 9.75
CA VAL A 274 -13.09 -9.23 10.19
C VAL A 274 -13.17 -8.42 11.47
N LEU A 275 -13.74 -7.20 11.41
CA LEU A 275 -13.59 -6.23 12.50
C LEU A 275 -14.23 -6.68 13.82
N THR A 276 -15.29 -7.50 13.76
CA THR A 276 -15.94 -8.04 14.97
C THR A 276 -15.02 -8.97 15.79
N ASP A 277 -14.02 -9.58 15.15
CA ASP A 277 -13.10 -10.52 15.79
C ASP A 277 -11.76 -9.88 16.23
N LEU A 278 -11.61 -8.57 16.01
CA LEU A 278 -10.43 -7.78 16.38
C LEU A 278 -10.63 -7.01 17.68
N ASP A 279 -9.59 -6.29 18.11
CA ASP A 279 -9.73 -5.27 19.15
C ASP A 279 -10.75 -4.18 18.75
N ALA A 280 -11.58 -3.75 19.70
CA ALA A 280 -12.60 -2.73 19.46
C ALA A 280 -12.01 -1.38 18.97
N ALA A 281 -10.77 -1.08 19.34
CA ALA A 281 -10.06 0.09 18.85
C ALA A 281 -9.80 0.02 17.33
N ALA A 282 -9.58 -1.18 16.77
CA ALA A 282 -9.34 -1.35 15.34
C ALA A 282 -10.58 -1.00 14.51
N MET A 283 -11.76 -1.41 14.96
CA MET A 283 -13.03 -1.07 14.29
C MET A 283 -13.28 0.44 14.29
N ARG A 284 -13.11 1.10 15.44
CA ARG A 284 -13.30 2.55 15.54
C ARG A 284 -12.28 3.32 14.69
N LEU A 285 -11.01 2.91 14.72
CA LEU A 285 -9.98 3.54 13.89
C LEU A 285 -10.27 3.38 12.40
N TYR A 286 -10.75 2.20 11.98
CA TYR A 286 -11.16 1.98 10.59
C TYR A 286 -12.20 3.02 10.15
N GLU A 287 -13.26 3.21 10.95
CA GLU A 287 -14.31 4.19 10.67
C GLU A 287 -13.76 5.62 10.64
N GLU A 288 -12.91 5.99 11.61
CA GLU A 288 -12.27 7.30 11.68
C GLU A 288 -11.42 7.59 10.43
N PHE A 289 -10.60 6.63 9.98
CA PHE A 289 -9.82 6.75 8.75
C PHE A 289 -10.70 6.80 7.49
N ARG A 290 -11.69 5.93 7.37
CA ARG A 290 -12.66 5.91 6.26
C ARG A 290 -13.32 7.29 6.13
N ASP A 291 -13.89 7.81 7.21
CA ASP A 291 -14.53 9.14 7.25
C ASP A 291 -13.54 10.28 6.99
N HIS A 292 -12.27 10.10 7.36
CA HIS A 292 -11.22 11.07 7.08
C HIS A 292 -10.85 11.12 5.60
N TYR A 293 -10.79 9.97 4.92
CA TYR A 293 -10.56 9.89 3.47
C TYR A 293 -11.70 10.49 2.66
N LEU A 294 -12.94 10.40 3.13
CA LEU A 294 -14.08 11.07 2.48
C LEU A 294 -13.94 12.60 2.45
N ARG A 295 -13.15 13.18 3.36
CA ARG A 295 -12.92 14.64 3.44
C ARG A 295 -11.79 15.14 2.55
N LEU A 296 -11.05 14.26 1.86
CA LEU A 296 -10.01 14.66 0.92
C LEU A 296 -10.59 15.51 -0.22
N ARG A 297 -9.92 16.62 -0.53
CA ARG A 297 -10.14 17.42 -1.74
C ARG A 297 -8.89 17.36 -2.59
N GLU A 298 -9.01 17.56 -3.90
CA GLU A 298 -7.86 17.53 -4.84
C GLU A 298 -6.98 18.80 -4.73
N ASP A 299 -7.48 19.84 -4.06
CA ASP A 299 -6.93 21.19 -4.05
C ASP A 299 -6.36 21.65 -2.69
N PHE A 300 -5.96 20.71 -1.81
CA PHE A 300 -5.34 21.10 -0.55
C PHE A 300 -4.05 21.87 -0.77
N THR A 301 -3.93 23.00 -0.08
CA THR A 301 -2.67 23.67 0.12
C THR A 301 -1.73 22.81 1.00
N PRO A 302 -0.41 23.05 0.97
CA PRO A 302 0.53 22.36 1.86
C PRO A 302 0.19 22.49 3.36
N ALA A 303 -0.42 23.59 3.78
CA ALA A 303 -0.84 23.81 5.17
C ALA A 303 -2.08 22.97 5.54
N GLU A 304 -3.08 22.91 4.64
CA GLU A 304 -4.25 22.06 4.80
C GLU A 304 -3.86 20.58 4.83
N MET A 305 -2.99 20.15 3.90
CA MET A 305 -2.52 18.76 3.86
C MET A 305 -1.75 18.37 5.13
N ARG A 306 -0.91 19.27 5.67
CA ARG A 306 -0.23 19.05 6.95
C ARG A 306 -1.23 18.91 8.10
N THR A 307 -2.28 19.73 8.12
CA THR A 307 -3.32 19.67 9.16
C THR A 307 -4.07 18.35 9.07
N TRP A 308 -4.52 17.99 7.86
CA TRP A 308 -5.19 16.73 7.59
C TRP A 308 -4.34 15.52 8.02
N ALA A 309 -3.07 15.46 7.61
CA ALA A 309 -2.18 14.36 8.01
C ALA A 309 -1.92 14.33 9.53
N ALA A 310 -1.85 15.50 10.19
CA ALA A 310 -1.67 15.56 11.64
C ALA A 310 -2.89 15.01 12.39
N ASP A 311 -4.11 15.32 11.92
CA ASP A 311 -5.35 14.76 12.47
C ASP A 311 -5.36 13.22 12.34
N ALA A 312 -5.02 12.70 11.16
CA ALA A 312 -4.92 11.27 10.90
C ALA A 312 -3.92 10.55 11.81
N LEU A 313 -2.74 11.14 12.00
CA LEU A 313 -1.73 10.64 12.95
C LEU A 313 -2.23 10.69 14.40
N GLY A 314 -3.04 11.69 14.73
CA GLY A 314 -3.69 11.83 16.02
C GLY A 314 -4.61 10.66 16.37
N PHE A 315 -5.35 10.12 15.39
CA PHE A 315 -6.20 8.93 15.59
C PHE A 315 -5.37 7.73 16.03
N LEU A 316 -4.27 7.44 15.31
CA LEU A 316 -3.34 6.35 15.65
C LEU A 316 -2.70 6.57 17.03
N ALA A 317 -2.18 7.77 17.29
CA ALA A 317 -1.55 8.07 18.56
C ALA A 317 -2.51 7.86 19.74
N HIS A 318 -3.74 8.35 19.62
CA HIS A 318 -4.75 8.23 20.68
C HIS A 318 -5.14 6.78 20.97
N ALA A 319 -5.37 5.97 19.93
CA ALA A 319 -5.73 4.57 20.10
C ALA A 319 -4.59 3.72 20.70
N LEU A 320 -3.34 4.01 20.30
CA LEU A 320 -2.16 3.33 20.85
C LEU A 320 -1.90 3.76 22.30
N GLU A 321 -2.07 5.05 22.63
CA GLU A 321 -1.96 5.55 24.01
C GLU A 321 -3.02 4.92 24.92
N ALA A 322 -4.28 4.82 24.48
CA ALA A 322 -5.34 4.14 25.21
C ALA A 322 -5.02 2.65 25.48
N SER A 323 -4.11 2.07 24.70
CA SER A 323 -3.62 0.70 24.81
C SER A 323 -2.25 0.60 25.48
N ASN A 324 -1.86 1.63 26.25
CA ASN A 324 -0.58 1.74 26.97
C ASN A 324 0.66 1.70 26.07
N LEU A 325 0.53 2.09 24.81
CA LEU A 325 1.64 2.25 23.86
C LEU A 325 1.79 3.72 23.46
N PRO A 326 2.39 4.57 24.32
CA PRO A 326 2.54 5.99 24.03
C PRO A 326 3.51 6.17 22.86
N VAL A 327 2.98 6.75 21.78
CA VAL A 327 3.72 7.11 20.58
C VAL A 327 3.54 8.59 20.27
N GLN A 328 4.58 9.19 19.71
CA GLN A 328 4.56 10.55 19.21
C GLN A 328 4.94 10.51 17.74
N PHE A 329 3.99 10.88 16.89
CA PHE A 329 4.24 11.11 15.48
C PHE A 329 4.49 12.59 15.23
N GLU A 330 5.43 12.90 14.35
CA GLU A 330 5.68 14.26 13.89
C GLU A 330 5.75 14.32 12.36
N LEU A 331 5.15 15.35 11.77
CA LEU A 331 5.28 15.63 10.35
C LEU A 331 6.51 16.49 10.06
N VAL A 332 7.48 15.93 9.36
CA VAL A 332 8.72 16.60 8.95
C VAL A 332 8.76 16.83 7.44
N GLN A 333 9.59 17.76 6.99
CA GLN A 333 9.89 17.90 5.57
C GLN A 333 11.03 16.95 5.16
N PRO A 334 10.94 16.29 3.99
CA PRO A 334 12.01 15.49 3.43
C PRO A 334 13.32 16.28 3.36
N GLY A 335 14.42 15.69 3.86
CA GLY A 335 15.75 16.30 3.79
C GLY A 335 16.11 17.34 4.85
N SER A 336 15.20 17.64 5.80
CA SER A 336 15.50 18.46 6.97
C SER A 336 16.65 17.87 7.82
N ALA A 337 17.39 18.71 8.57
CA ALA A 337 18.49 18.26 9.42
C ALA A 337 18.05 17.21 10.47
N LYS A 338 16.76 17.22 10.87
CA LYS A 338 16.14 16.22 11.75
C LYS A 338 15.98 14.86 11.04
N ALA A 339 15.52 14.85 9.79
CA ALA A 339 15.45 13.66 8.95
C ALA A 339 16.84 13.05 8.66
N LYS A 340 17.84 13.90 8.38
CA LYS A 340 19.23 13.45 8.11
C LYS A 340 19.95 12.90 9.34
N ARG A 341 19.76 13.51 10.53
CA ARG A 341 20.43 13.10 11.78
C ARG A 341 20.07 11.70 12.28
N ARG A 342 18.88 11.19 11.91
CA ARG A 342 18.41 9.85 12.30
C ARG A 342 18.73 8.78 11.26
N GLN A 343 18.69 9.10 9.96
CA GLN A 343 19.19 8.20 8.91
C GLN A 343 20.69 7.89 9.06
N SER A 344 21.48 8.83 9.59
CA SER A 344 22.94 8.69 9.78
C SER A 344 23.37 8.02 11.09
N ARG A 345 22.46 7.46 11.89
CA ARG A 345 22.81 6.66 13.08
C ARG A 345 22.65 5.16 12.75
N PRO A 346 23.61 4.53 12.04
CA PRO A 346 23.73 3.09 12.17
C PRO A 346 24.15 2.84 13.62
N GLY A 347 23.24 2.25 14.40
CA GLY A 347 23.59 1.70 15.71
C GLY A 347 24.70 0.69 15.49
N ARG A 348 25.94 1.10 15.75
CA ARG A 348 27.14 0.28 15.71
C ARG A 348 26.98 -0.77 16.82
N ALA A 349 26.42 -1.92 16.47
CA ALA A 349 26.50 -3.13 17.27
C ALA A 349 27.25 -4.16 16.43
N ALA A 350 28.49 -4.42 16.82
CA ALA A 350 29.30 -5.48 16.29
C ALA A 350 28.56 -6.81 16.50
N VAL A 351 28.16 -7.45 15.41
CA VAL A 351 27.75 -8.86 15.43
C VAL A 351 29.03 -9.66 15.27
N ASN A 352 29.57 -10.11 16.40
CA ASN A 352 30.52 -11.23 16.40
C ASN A 352 29.74 -12.47 15.93
N HIS A 353 30.11 -12.97 14.77
CA HIS A 353 29.78 -14.33 14.37
C HIS A 353 30.55 -15.29 15.29
N ASP A 354 29.83 -15.98 16.16
CA ASP A 354 30.26 -17.31 16.57
C ASP A 354 29.08 -18.15 17.09
N GLY A 355 28.94 -19.35 16.52
CA GLY A 355 28.68 -20.54 17.33
C GLY A 355 27.24 -21.05 17.49
N ARG A 356 26.85 -21.96 16.58
CA ARG A 356 26.22 -23.27 16.85
C ARG A 356 24.83 -23.33 17.50
N LEU A 357 23.88 -23.83 16.71
CA LEU A 357 22.64 -24.50 17.14
C LEU A 357 22.96 -25.86 17.78
N PRO A 358 22.18 -26.29 18.79
CA PRO A 358 21.57 -27.62 18.83
C PRO A 358 20.22 -27.65 18.10
#